data_AF-A0A840PS95-F1
#
_entry.id   AF-A0A840PS95-F1
#
_cell.length_a   1.000
_cell.length_b   1.000
_cell.length_c   1.000
_cell.angle_alpha   90.00
_cell.angle_beta   90.00
_cell.angle_gamma   90.00
#
_symmetry.space_group_name_H-M   'P 1'
#
loop_
_entity.id
_entity.type
_entity.pdbx_description
1 polymer ?
#
loop_
_entity_poly.entity_id
_entity_poly.type
_entity_poly.pdbx_seq_one_letter_code
_entity_poly.pdbx_strand_id
1 'polypeptide(L)'
;MTEVAEGNVILTAAGVIVLLAAAASALYVLVVQPGRKLSQIAEKFGQFWDDWNGVEERPGVPGRAGVMVRLQRMEEQLYENHGTSLRDAVNRTESAVRRVEDALAAHLTEHRLAAAQQVVINTTAVHADVPREVEGSYDNSEGES
;
A
#
# COMPACT_ATOMS: atom_id res chain seq x y z
N MET A 1 -28.55 -9.27 -86.41
CA MET A 1 -27.81 -8.10 -85.86
C MET A 1 -28.39 -7.57 -84.54
N THR A 2 -29.58 -8.01 -84.12
CA THR A 2 -30.22 -7.59 -82.84
C THR A 2 -29.65 -8.30 -81.62
N GLU A 3 -29.23 -9.56 -81.74
CA GLU A 3 -28.70 -10.38 -80.63
C GLU A 3 -27.38 -9.84 -80.03
N VAL A 4 -26.52 -9.22 -80.86
CA VAL A 4 -25.24 -8.63 -80.41
C VAL A 4 -25.48 -7.31 -79.65
N ALA A 5 -26.57 -6.60 -79.94
CA ALA A 5 -26.92 -5.35 -79.27
C ALA A 5 -27.43 -5.58 -77.84
N GLU A 6 -28.22 -6.65 -77.63
CA GLU A 6 -28.74 -7.01 -76.30
C GLU A 6 -27.63 -7.46 -75.34
N GLY A 7 -26.65 -8.23 -75.82
CA GLY A 7 -25.52 -8.67 -75.00
C GLY A 7 -24.65 -7.53 -74.45
N ASN A 8 -24.47 -6.45 -75.24
CA ASN A 8 -23.66 -5.31 -74.83
C ASN A 8 -24.36 -4.42 -73.79
N VAL A 9 -25.69 -4.31 -73.86
CA VAL A 9 -26.51 -3.59 -72.86
C VAL A 9 -26.45 -4.31 -71.52
N ILE A 10 -26.53 -5.65 -71.52
CA ILE A 10 -26.42 -6.44 -70.28
C ILE A 10 -25.01 -6.30 -69.68
N LEU A 11 -23.96 -6.34 -70.51
CA LEU A 11 -22.58 -6.21 -70.04
C LEU A 11 -22.30 -4.84 -69.42
N THR A 12 -22.82 -3.76 -70.03
CA THR A 12 -22.67 -2.39 -69.53
C THR A 12 -23.47 -2.16 -68.25
N ALA A 13 -24.71 -2.66 -68.17
CA ALA A 13 -25.52 -2.60 -66.95
C ALA A 13 -24.86 -3.35 -65.79
N ALA A 14 -24.34 -4.55 -66.05
CA ALA A 14 -23.61 -5.33 -65.05
C ALA A 14 -22.35 -4.59 -64.55
N GLY A 15 -21.60 -3.97 -65.47
CA GLY A 15 -20.41 -3.17 -65.13
C GLY A 15 -20.72 -1.98 -64.22
N VAL A 16 -21.81 -1.24 -64.50
CA VAL A 16 -22.24 -0.10 -63.68
C VAL A 16 -22.67 -0.56 -62.28
N ILE A 17 -23.40 -1.66 -62.17
CA ILE A 17 -23.82 -2.20 -60.87
C ILE A 17 -22.61 -2.59 -60.01
N VAL A 18 -21.61 -3.26 -60.61
CA VAL A 18 -20.37 -3.63 -59.89
C VAL A 18 -19.61 -2.39 -59.42
N LEU A 19 -19.53 -1.35 -60.26
CA LEU A 19 -18.86 -0.09 -59.90
C LEU A 19 -19.57 0.64 -58.75
N LEU A 20 -20.91 0.71 -58.78
CA LEU A 20 -21.69 1.31 -57.71
C LEU A 20 -21.60 0.51 -56.42
N ALA A 21 -21.63 -0.82 -56.49
CA ALA A 21 -21.45 -1.69 -55.33
C ALA A 21 -20.05 -1.55 -54.73
N ALA A 22 -19.01 -1.44 -55.55
CA ALA A 22 -17.64 -1.20 -55.10
C ALA A 22 -17.49 0.17 -54.44
N ALA A 23 -18.06 1.23 -55.03
CA ALA A 23 -18.04 2.57 -54.47
C ALA A 23 -18.80 2.64 -53.13
N ALA A 24 -19.98 2.02 -53.05
CA ALA A 24 -20.77 1.94 -51.81
C ALA A 24 -20.04 1.13 -50.72
N SER A 25 -19.38 0.03 -51.09
CA SER A 25 -18.59 -0.80 -50.17
C SER A 25 -17.36 -0.04 -49.66
N ALA A 26 -16.67 0.69 -50.53
CA ALA A 26 -15.53 1.53 -50.15
C ALA A 26 -15.97 2.63 -49.18
N LEU A 27 -17.10 3.30 -49.44
CA LEU A 27 -17.65 4.33 -48.56
C LEU A 27 -18.05 3.74 -47.19
N TYR A 28 -18.69 2.57 -47.19
CA TYR A 28 -19.07 1.89 -45.95
C TYR A 28 -17.84 1.52 -45.09
N VAL A 29 -16.79 0.97 -45.71
CA VAL A 29 -15.55 0.62 -45.02
C VAL A 29 -14.79 1.86 -44.54
N LEU A 30 -14.76 2.94 -45.33
CA LEU A 30 -14.02 4.15 -44.98
C LEU A 30 -14.71 5.03 -43.93
N VAL A 31 -16.04 5.00 -43.87
CA VAL A 31 -16.80 5.93 -43.01
C VAL A 31 -17.48 5.20 -41.87
N VAL A 32 -18.23 4.14 -42.17
CA VAL A 32 -19.08 3.46 -41.18
C VAL A 32 -18.24 2.56 -40.27
N GLN A 33 -17.30 1.81 -40.84
CA GLN A 33 -16.48 0.89 -40.06
C GLN A 33 -15.58 1.59 -39.01
N PRO A 34 -14.82 2.65 -39.34
CA PRO A 34 -14.07 3.39 -38.33
C PRO A 34 -14.98 4.15 -37.39
N GLY A 35 -16.10 4.71 -37.87
CA GLY A 35 -17.09 5.39 -37.02
C GLY A 35 -17.63 4.50 -35.90
N ARG A 36 -17.93 3.23 -36.19
CA ARG A 36 -18.40 2.25 -35.18
C ARG A 36 -17.31 1.85 -34.19
N LYS A 37 -16.03 1.85 -34.58
CA LYS A 37 -14.92 1.60 -33.65
C LYS A 37 -14.65 2.81 -32.76
N LEU A 38 -14.72 4.01 -33.32
CA LEU A 38 -14.57 5.26 -32.58
C LEU A 38 -15.70 5.46 -31.56
N SER A 39 -16.93 5.06 -31.87
CA SER A 39 -18.04 5.17 -30.92
C SER A 39 -17.81 4.29 -29.67
N GLN A 40 -17.33 3.05 -29.85
CA GLN A 40 -16.99 2.17 -28.72
C GLN A 40 -15.86 2.74 -27.86
N ILE A 41 -14.89 3.41 -28.49
CA ILE A 41 -13.79 4.06 -27.77
C ILE A 41 -14.33 5.29 -27.03
N ALA A 42 -15.20 6.09 -27.65
CA ALA A 42 -15.82 7.26 -27.04
C ALA A 42 -16.68 6.89 -25.82
N GLU A 43 -17.41 5.78 -25.86
CA GLU A 43 -18.16 5.27 -24.70
C GLU A 43 -17.23 4.97 -23.51
N LYS A 44 -16.08 4.34 -23.77
CA LYS A 44 -15.07 4.07 -22.73
C LYS A 44 -14.45 5.36 -22.17
N PHE A 45 -14.19 6.34 -23.04
CA PHE A 45 -13.70 7.65 -22.61
C PHE A 45 -14.76 8.41 -21.79
N GLY A 46 -16.04 8.28 -22.13
CA GLY A 46 -17.14 8.83 -21.34
C GLY A 46 -17.18 8.21 -19.94
N GLN A 47 -17.13 6.88 -19.84
CA GLN A 47 -17.07 6.18 -18.54
C GLN A 47 -15.84 6.60 -17.72
N PHE A 48 -14.68 6.72 -18.35
CA PHE A 48 -13.47 7.23 -17.70
C PHE A 48 -13.65 8.66 -17.18
N TRP A 49 -14.25 9.53 -17.99
CA TRP A 49 -14.50 10.92 -17.62
C TRP A 49 -15.52 11.05 -16.49
N ASP A 50 -16.56 10.22 -16.51
CA ASP A 50 -17.57 10.13 -15.45
C ASP A 50 -16.96 9.61 -14.15
N ASP A 51 -16.07 8.62 -14.19
CA ASP A 51 -15.37 8.16 -12.98
C ASP A 51 -14.35 9.22 -12.49
N TRP A 52 -13.71 9.96 -13.39
CA TRP A 52 -12.74 11.00 -13.04
C TRP A 52 -13.40 12.20 -12.34
N ASN A 53 -14.49 12.73 -12.92
CA ASN A 53 -15.21 13.88 -12.36
C ASN A 53 -16.21 13.47 -11.26
N GLY A 54 -16.71 12.24 -11.32
CA GLY A 54 -17.81 11.77 -10.51
C GLY A 54 -19.16 11.95 -11.22
N VAL A 55 -20.18 11.34 -10.63
CA VAL A 55 -21.55 11.39 -11.12
C VAL A 55 -22.41 12.02 -10.04
N GLU A 56 -23.14 13.08 -10.40
CA GLU A 56 -24.08 13.74 -9.49
C GLU A 56 -25.21 12.81 -9.05
N GLU A 57 -25.76 13.09 -7.87
CA GLU A 57 -26.90 12.36 -7.35
C GLU A 57 -28.14 12.57 -8.22
N ARG A 58 -28.84 11.49 -8.55
CA ARG A 58 -30.08 11.50 -9.33
C ARG A 58 -31.19 10.84 -8.52
N PRO A 59 -32.48 11.16 -8.74
CA PRO A 59 -33.57 10.55 -7.97
C PRO A 59 -33.50 9.01 -8.01
N GLY A 60 -33.29 8.40 -6.84
CA GLY A 60 -33.15 6.94 -6.69
C GLY A 60 -31.76 6.35 -6.93
N VAL A 61 -30.74 7.16 -7.26
CA VAL A 61 -29.35 6.71 -7.45
C VAL A 61 -28.39 7.66 -6.71
N PRO A 62 -27.70 7.18 -5.65
CA PRO A 62 -26.73 8.01 -4.94
C PRO A 62 -25.58 8.40 -5.88
N GLY A 63 -25.14 9.65 -5.77
CA GLY A 63 -24.00 10.15 -6.53
C GLY A 63 -22.72 9.38 -6.22
N ARG A 64 -21.79 9.36 -7.18
CA ARG A 64 -20.46 8.75 -7.02
C ARG A 64 -19.42 9.86 -7.01
N ALA A 65 -18.60 9.91 -5.96
CA ALA A 65 -17.49 10.85 -5.89
C ALA A 65 -16.44 10.56 -6.98
N GLY A 66 -15.99 11.62 -7.64
CA GLY A 66 -14.90 11.55 -8.62
C GLY A 66 -13.56 11.17 -7.99
N VAL A 67 -12.59 10.83 -8.85
CA VAL A 67 -11.24 10.45 -8.45
C VAL A 67 -10.56 11.52 -7.61
N MET A 68 -10.63 12.80 -8.01
CA MET A 68 -9.96 13.88 -7.29
C MET A 68 -10.48 14.06 -5.86
N VAL A 69 -11.79 13.94 -5.66
CA VAL A 69 -12.40 14.00 -4.32
C VAL A 69 -11.98 12.82 -3.46
N ARG A 70 -11.87 11.63 -4.06
CA ARG A 70 -11.41 10.43 -3.36
C ARG A 70 -9.93 10.52 -2.99
N LEU A 71 -9.08 11.04 -3.88
CA LEU A 71 -7.66 11.28 -3.63
C LEU A 71 -7.47 12.29 -2.50
N GLN A 72 -8.20 13.41 -2.54
CA GLN A 72 -8.15 14.41 -1.47
C GLN A 72 -8.48 13.80 -0.10
N ARG A 73 -9.54 12.97 -0.01
CA ARG A 73 -9.87 12.26 1.25
C ARG A 73 -8.76 11.31 1.70
N MET A 74 -8.04 10.67 0.78
CA MET A 74 -6.90 9.82 1.13
C MET A 74 -5.73 10.66 1.62
N GLU A 75 -5.44 11.78 0.96
CA GLU A 75 -4.40 12.72 1.36
C GLU A 75 -4.67 13.28 2.76
N GLU A 76 -5.91 13.65 3.07
CA GLU A 76 -6.33 14.09 4.42
C GLU A 76 -6.02 13.05 5.51
N GLN A 77 -6.02 11.76 5.19
CA GLN A 77 -5.67 10.69 6.13
C GLN A 77 -4.15 10.52 6.32
N LEU A 78 -3.36 11.00 5.36
CA LEU A 78 -1.89 10.92 5.39
C LEU A 78 -1.24 12.13 6.08
N TYR A 79 -1.97 13.24 6.20
CA TYR A 79 -1.53 14.40 6.98
C TYR A 79 -1.98 14.29 8.44
N GLU A 80 -1.29 15.01 9.32
CA GLU A 80 -1.69 15.12 10.73
C GLU A 80 -2.99 15.91 10.81
N ASN A 81 -4.00 15.35 11.48
CA ASN A 81 -5.32 15.95 11.59
C ASN A 81 -5.84 15.83 13.03
N HIS A 82 -5.04 16.36 13.96
CA HIS A 82 -5.37 16.53 15.38
C HIS A 82 -5.91 15.26 16.06
N GLY A 83 -5.43 14.09 15.66
CA GLY A 83 -5.75 12.80 16.28
C GLY A 83 -6.73 11.93 15.50
N THR A 84 -7.32 12.44 14.42
CA THR A 84 -8.38 11.76 13.66
C THR A 84 -7.90 11.08 12.37
N SER A 85 -6.69 11.42 11.89
CA SER A 85 -6.13 10.78 10.70
C SER A 85 -5.53 9.41 11.00
N LEU A 86 -5.41 8.59 9.95
CA LEU A 86 -4.71 7.31 10.04
C LEU A 86 -3.27 7.49 10.53
N ARG A 87 -2.57 8.52 10.04
CA ARG A 87 -1.22 8.86 10.49
C ARG A 87 -1.17 9.13 12.00
N ASP A 88 -2.13 9.88 12.52
CA ASP A 88 -2.18 10.17 13.97
C ASP A 88 -2.44 8.90 14.78
N ALA A 89 -3.28 7.98 14.28
CA ALA A 89 -3.52 6.68 14.91
C ALA A 89 -2.25 5.82 14.94
N VAL A 90 -1.47 5.82 13.85
CA VAL A 90 -0.17 5.13 13.79
C VAL A 90 0.80 5.75 14.78
N ASN A 91 0.99 7.07 14.76
CA ASN A 91 1.90 7.79 15.67
C ASN A 91 1.57 7.52 17.14
N ARG A 92 0.28 7.50 17.50
CA ARG A 92 -0.19 7.19 18.86
C ARG A 92 0.13 5.75 19.25
N THR A 93 -0.03 4.82 18.33
CA THR A 93 0.29 3.40 18.54
C THR A 93 1.79 3.20 18.72
N GLU A 94 2.61 3.77 17.84
CA GLU A 94 4.08 3.75 17.96
C GLU A 94 4.55 4.34 19.29
N SER A 95 3.97 5.48 19.68
CA SER A 95 4.30 6.11 20.97
C SER A 95 3.91 5.24 22.16
N ALA A 96 2.80 4.51 22.07
CA ALA A 96 2.39 3.58 23.11
C ALA A 96 3.34 2.38 23.21
N VAL A 97 3.78 1.84 22.07
CA VAL A 97 4.76 0.74 22.02
C VAL A 97 6.07 1.17 22.63
N ARG A 98 6.63 2.33 22.25
CA ARG A 98 7.87 2.85 22.82
C ARG A 98 7.80 2.99 24.34
N ARG A 99 6.68 3.49 24.88
CA ARG A 99 6.49 3.58 26.34
C ARG A 99 6.53 2.21 27.04
N VAL A 100 5.98 1.17 26.40
CA VAL A 100 6.02 -0.19 26.95
C VAL A 100 7.45 -0.74 26.89
N GLU A 101 8.16 -0.51 25.79
CA GLU A 101 9.57 -0.90 25.64
C GLU A 101 10.45 -0.22 26.70
N ASP A 102 10.28 1.09 26.91
CA ASP A 102 11.01 1.86 27.92
C ASP A 102 10.72 1.36 29.35
N ALA A 103 9.44 1.12 29.66
CA ALA A 103 9.04 0.59 30.97
C ALA A 103 9.59 -0.81 31.22
N LEU A 104 9.59 -1.68 30.19
CA LEU A 104 10.15 -3.02 30.28
C LEU A 104 11.68 -2.96 30.48
N ALA A 105 12.38 -2.09 29.75
CA ALA A 105 13.82 -1.91 29.89
C ALA A 105 14.19 -1.41 31.31
N ALA A 106 13.43 -0.47 31.85
CA ALA A 106 13.62 0.01 33.22
C ALA A 106 13.41 -1.13 34.24
N HIS A 107 12.33 -1.89 34.11
CA HIS A 107 12.01 -3.00 35.01
C HIS A 107 13.07 -4.12 34.99
N LEU A 108 13.57 -4.48 33.81
CA LEU A 108 14.65 -5.48 33.69
C LEU A 108 15.96 -4.99 34.31
N THR A 109 16.24 -3.69 34.22
CA THR A 109 17.42 -3.09 34.85
C THR A 109 17.32 -3.14 36.37
N GLU A 110 16.15 -2.80 36.92
CA GLU A 110 15.89 -2.88 38.36
C GLU A 110 16.04 -4.31 38.89
N HIS A 111 15.44 -5.30 38.22
CA HIS A 111 15.57 -6.70 38.60
C HIS A 111 17.02 -7.20 38.56
N ARG A 112 17.82 -6.76 37.57
CA ARG A 112 19.24 -7.11 37.49
C ARG A 112 20.05 -6.52 38.64
N LEU A 113 19.78 -5.27 39.01
CA LEU A 113 20.43 -4.61 40.14
C LEU A 113 20.07 -5.30 41.46
N ALA A 114 18.79 -5.62 41.68
CA ALA A 114 18.35 -6.35 42.87
C ALA A 114 18.98 -7.75 42.96
N ALA A 115 19.03 -8.48 41.84
CA ALA A 115 19.69 -9.78 41.79
C ALA A 115 21.20 -9.69 42.08
N ALA A 116 21.89 -8.68 41.52
CA ALA A 116 23.30 -8.45 41.79
C ALA A 116 23.54 -8.12 43.28
N GLN A 117 22.69 -7.30 43.89
CA GLN A 117 22.77 -6.97 45.31
C GLN A 117 22.56 -8.19 46.20
N GLN A 118 21.61 -9.07 45.86
CA GLN A 118 21.38 -10.31 46.62
C GLN A 118 22.59 -11.25 46.57
N VAL A 119 23.26 -11.36 45.42
CA VAL A 119 24.50 -12.15 45.28
C VAL A 119 25.59 -11.58 46.20
N VAL A 120 25.82 -10.27 46.19
CA VAL A 120 26.82 -9.62 47.06
C VAL A 120 26.53 -9.86 48.55
N ILE A 121 25.27 -9.72 48.96
CA ILE A 121 24.85 -9.98 50.35
C ILE A 121 25.13 -11.43 50.73
N ASN A 122 24.72 -12.39 49.88
CA ASN A 122 24.94 -13.81 50.13
C ASN A 122 26.45 -14.13 50.21
N THR A 123 27.28 -13.59 49.33
CA THR A 123 28.74 -13.80 49.37
C THR A 123 29.38 -13.22 50.63
N THR A 124 28.92 -12.05 51.09
CA THR A 124 29.44 -11.41 52.30
C THR A 124 29.03 -12.17 53.56
N ALA A 125 27.79 -12.66 53.61
CA ALA A 125 27.31 -13.52 54.70
C ALA A 125 28.12 -14.82 54.79
N VAL A 126 28.45 -15.45 53.66
CA VAL A 126 29.31 -16.65 53.62
C VAL A 126 30.73 -16.36 54.12
N HIS A 127 31.28 -15.17 53.83
CA HIS A 127 32.63 -14.81 54.26
C HIS A 127 32.72 -14.44 55.75
N ALA A 128 31.62 -13.94 56.34
CA ALA A 128 31.54 -13.59 57.76
C ALA A 128 31.41 -14.82 58.69
N ASP A 129 30.93 -15.95 58.17
CA ASP A 129 30.73 -17.19 58.91
C ASP A 129 31.94 -18.15 58.85
N VAL A 130 33.06 -17.72 58.25
CA VAL A 130 34.33 -18.43 58.33
C VAL A 130 34.91 -18.19 59.73
N PRO A 131 35.03 -19.22 60.59
CA PRO A 131 35.64 -19.06 61.90
C PRO A 131 37.06 -18.55 61.74
N ARG A 132 37.41 -17.47 62.44
CA ARG A 132 38.80 -17.02 62.59
C ARG A 132 39.56 -18.06 63.42
N GLU A 133 39.90 -19.19 62.81
CA GLU A 133 40.87 -20.10 63.40
C GLU A 133 42.27 -19.49 63.28
N VAL A 134 42.77 -19.08 64.44
CA VAL A 134 44.16 -19.13 64.88
C VAL A 134 45.14 -18.24 64.08
N GLU A 135 45.17 -16.97 64.46
CA GLU A 135 46.36 -16.13 64.29
C GLU A 135 47.44 -16.67 65.25
N GLY A 136 48.15 -17.69 64.79
CA GLY A 136 49.27 -18.30 65.50
C GLY A 136 50.42 -17.32 65.63
N SER A 137 50.65 -16.86 66.86
CA SER A 137 51.85 -16.19 67.33
C SER A 137 53.09 -17.04 67.00
N TYR A 138 53.76 -16.76 65.89
CA TYR A 138 55.10 -17.26 65.63
C TYR A 138 56.09 -16.44 66.48
N ASP A 139 56.43 -17.00 67.64
CA ASP A 139 57.55 -16.60 68.48
C ASP A 139 58.86 -17.06 67.82
N ASN A 140 59.55 -16.15 67.13
CA ASN A 140 60.88 -16.39 66.57
C ASN A 140 61.93 -16.13 67.65
N SER A 141 62.17 -17.14 68.50
CA SER A 141 63.31 -17.19 69.41
C SER A 141 64.21 -18.39 69.07
N GLU A 142 64.92 -18.30 67.95
CA GLU A 142 66.18 -19.02 67.73
C GLU A 142 67.27 -17.95 67.86
N GLY A 143 68.24 -17.98 68.77
CA GLY A 143 69.07 -19.12 69.15
C GLY A 143 70.51 -18.80 68.74
N GLU A 144 71.08 -17.69 69.23
CA GLU A 144 72.52 -17.39 69.08
C GLU A 144 73.30 -18.07 70.21
N SER A 145 74.15 -19.04 69.87
CA SER A 145 75.28 -19.52 70.67
C SER A 145 76.33 -20.13 69.76
#